data_AF-A0A0K6FM17-F1
#
_entry.id   AF-A0A0K6FM17-F1
#
_cell.length_a   1.000
_cell.length_b   1.000
_cell.length_c   1.000
_cell.angle_alpha   90.00
_cell.angle_beta   90.00
_cell.angle_gamma   90.00
#
_symmetry.space_group_name_H-M   'P 1'
#
loop_
_entity.id
_entity.type
_entity.pdbx_description
1 polymer ?
#
loop_
_entity_poly.entity_id
_entity_poly.type
_entity_poly.pdbx_seq_one_letter_code
_entity_poly.pdbx_strand_id
1 'polypeptide(L)'
;MTDAARPISYANSDEKLPITPTEPSSPPKAYNPHAVERAGHPSPGEPITAVNSIVLEEGLMSKEGRSPAPPAPEPEEPDIPVAELPLVVRPFSAKMRKYLMNEVDTNIASFPLAAYCFMTGYSNAITYTACYVWSAFQTGNTIQCAMAIAKLFTKYPHPVTDNPWPTTVPEQVSWNPLAAEQWDWRRDTGLRTSDAQALASLLCFLFGAFCGRFGDHVGPRRRAWLISNTFLQAMFTLGATLCCHANGESSFAGSRGSEFPNWGTVLGFCTLGFTSAAMGLQAHAGVRIGNIFNSSVVLTTIWVQLVGEPKLFKPSMVKQRDHKVIAVLGLIIGGIAGRALVDAVGATWTLGIGAIVRVCIGLSWLSIPAAKPKAK
;
A
#
# COMPACT_ATOMS: atom_id res chain seq x y z
N MET A 1 -46.35 47.50 -37.47
CA MET A 1 -44.89 47.48 -37.66
C MET A 1 -44.31 46.76 -36.43
N THR A 2 -44.40 45.43 -36.37
CA THR A 2 -43.37 44.42 -36.78
C THR A 2 -42.06 44.66 -36.03
N ASP A 3 -41.51 43.75 -35.21
CA ASP A 3 -41.61 42.29 -35.19
C ASP A 3 -41.36 41.71 -33.78
N ALA A 4 -42.07 40.63 -33.46
CA ALA A 4 -41.94 39.85 -32.24
C ALA A 4 -41.32 38.48 -32.59
N ALA A 5 -40.17 38.15 -32.02
CA ALA A 5 -39.58 36.82 -32.18
C ALA A 5 -40.16 35.87 -31.12
N ARG A 6 -41.11 35.04 -31.56
CA ARG A 6 -41.59 33.82 -30.87
C ARG A 6 -40.75 32.59 -31.26
N PRO A 7 -40.88 31.47 -30.53
CA PRO A 7 -39.90 30.40 -30.45
C PRO A 7 -40.02 29.39 -31.60
N ILE A 8 -38.92 28.69 -31.89
CA ILE A 8 -38.89 27.62 -32.89
C ILE A 8 -39.32 26.31 -32.22
N SER A 9 -40.43 25.73 -32.70
CA SER A 9 -40.80 24.33 -32.52
C SER A 9 -41.14 23.70 -33.87
N TYR A 10 -41.18 22.35 -33.89
CA TYR A 10 -41.54 21.41 -34.98
C TYR A 10 -40.37 21.03 -35.92
N ALA A 11 -40.16 19.78 -36.33
CA ALA A 11 -40.86 18.50 -36.13
C ALA A 11 -39.95 17.32 -36.55
N ASN A 12 -40.36 16.11 -36.12
CA ASN A 12 -39.94 14.79 -36.60
C ASN A 12 -39.71 14.70 -38.12
N SER A 13 -38.67 13.96 -38.51
CA SER A 13 -38.71 13.12 -39.71
C SER A 13 -37.90 11.84 -39.46
N ASP A 14 -38.63 10.78 -39.12
CA ASP A 14 -38.25 9.40 -39.46
C ASP A 14 -38.17 9.31 -40.98
N GLU A 15 -36.97 9.13 -41.53
CA GLU A 15 -36.83 8.56 -42.87
C GLU A 15 -35.60 7.64 -42.90
N LYS A 16 -35.90 6.33 -42.85
CA LYS A 16 -34.95 5.23 -42.99
C LYS A 16 -34.38 5.24 -44.41
N LEU A 17 -33.06 5.29 -44.53
CA LEU A 17 -32.37 4.91 -45.77
C LEU A 17 -32.03 3.40 -45.73
N PRO A 18 -32.31 2.65 -46.80
CA PRO A 18 -32.10 1.19 -46.84
C PRO A 18 -30.62 0.85 -47.06
N ILE A 19 -30.05 0.08 -46.14
CA ILE A 19 -28.71 -0.49 -46.27
C ILE A 19 -28.87 -1.90 -46.87
N THR A 20 -28.29 -2.10 -48.06
CA THR A 20 -28.21 -3.39 -48.75
C THR A 20 -27.45 -4.44 -47.93
N PRO A 21 -27.82 -5.74 -47.98
CA PRO A 21 -27.22 -6.77 -47.15
C PRO A 21 -25.84 -7.19 -47.69
N THR A 22 -24.79 -6.97 -46.91
CA THR A 22 -23.50 -7.64 -47.08
C THR A 22 -23.58 -9.07 -46.55
N GLU A 23 -22.98 -10.00 -47.27
CA GLU A 23 -22.96 -11.46 -47.04
C GLU A 23 -22.70 -11.86 -45.57
N PRO A 24 -23.30 -12.98 -45.11
CA PRO A 24 -23.08 -13.46 -43.75
C PRO A 24 -21.66 -13.96 -43.57
N SER A 25 -20.89 -13.25 -42.75
CA SER A 25 -19.64 -13.75 -42.18
C SER A 25 -19.89 -15.08 -41.47
N SER A 26 -19.04 -16.07 -41.76
CA SER A 26 -19.04 -17.43 -41.21
C SER A 26 -19.37 -17.49 -39.71
N PRO A 27 -20.11 -18.52 -39.24
CA PRO A 27 -20.47 -18.62 -37.83
C PRO A 27 -19.21 -18.75 -36.96
N PRO A 28 -19.20 -18.20 -35.73
CA PRO A 28 -18.09 -18.36 -34.81
C PRO A 28 -17.88 -19.85 -34.53
N LYS A 29 -16.63 -20.32 -34.64
CA LYS A 29 -16.27 -21.71 -34.33
C LYS A 29 -16.76 -22.06 -32.93
N ALA A 30 -17.63 -23.06 -32.84
CA ALA A 30 -18.08 -23.61 -31.57
C ALA A 30 -16.87 -24.09 -30.77
N TYR A 31 -16.82 -23.70 -29.49
CA TYR A 31 -15.84 -24.18 -28.52
C TYR A 31 -15.89 -25.71 -28.47
N ASN A 32 -14.79 -26.36 -28.88
CA ASN A 32 -14.64 -27.80 -28.78
C ASN A 32 -13.96 -28.13 -27.44
N PRO A 33 -14.67 -28.69 -26.44
CA PRO A 33 -14.11 -28.96 -25.12
C PRO A 33 -13.08 -30.11 -25.09
N HIS A 34 -12.73 -30.72 -26.23
CA HIS A 34 -11.84 -31.88 -26.30
C HIS A 34 -10.57 -31.68 -27.15
N ALA A 35 -10.22 -30.45 -27.56
CA ALA A 35 -9.06 -30.20 -28.42
C ALA A 35 -7.72 -29.93 -27.69
N VAL A 36 -7.59 -30.28 -26.40
CA VAL A 36 -6.32 -30.20 -25.68
C VAL A 36 -5.98 -31.53 -25.01
N GLU A 37 -5.32 -32.39 -25.78
CA GLU A 37 -4.43 -33.45 -25.30
C GLU A 37 -3.14 -33.27 -26.13
N ARG A 38 -1.91 -33.19 -25.61
CA ARG A 38 -1.32 -33.62 -24.36
C ARG A 38 -0.23 -32.62 -23.95
N ALA A 39 -0.29 -32.12 -22.73
CA ALA A 39 0.89 -31.72 -21.97
C ALA A 39 0.74 -32.37 -20.60
N GLY A 40 1.78 -33.08 -20.16
CA GLY A 40 1.72 -34.15 -19.16
C GLY A 40 1.06 -33.79 -17.83
N HIS A 41 0.45 -34.82 -17.23
CA HIS A 41 0.00 -34.81 -15.84
C HIS A 41 1.13 -34.34 -14.89
N PRO A 42 0.87 -33.36 -14.01
CA PRO A 42 1.76 -33.10 -12.88
C PRO A 42 1.60 -34.21 -11.83
N SER A 43 2.73 -34.69 -11.31
CA SER A 43 2.79 -35.62 -10.17
C SER A 43 2.16 -34.99 -8.92
N PRO A 44 1.53 -35.76 -8.00
CA PRO A 44 0.91 -35.20 -6.80
C PRO A 44 1.99 -34.70 -5.83
N GLY A 45 2.07 -33.39 -5.57
CA GLY A 45 2.95 -32.88 -4.50
C GLY A 45 3.36 -31.41 -4.49
N GLU A 46 3.08 -30.58 -5.50
CA GLU A 46 3.54 -29.18 -5.50
C GLU A 46 2.47 -28.17 -5.05
N PRO A 47 2.81 -27.21 -4.16
CA PRO A 47 1.90 -26.14 -3.76
C PRO A 47 1.76 -25.10 -4.88
N ILE A 48 0.52 -24.71 -5.15
CA ILE A 48 0.15 -23.70 -6.14
C ILE A 48 0.75 -22.35 -5.71
N THR A 49 1.81 -21.92 -6.38
CA THR A 49 2.29 -20.53 -6.36
C THR A 49 1.76 -19.79 -7.58
N ALA A 50 1.12 -18.67 -7.32
CA ALA A 50 0.59 -17.78 -8.35
C ALA A 50 1.74 -17.00 -9.04
N VAL A 51 1.73 -17.04 -10.38
CA VAL A 51 2.30 -16.09 -11.35
C VAL A 51 3.84 -16.05 -11.52
N ASN A 52 4.32 -16.85 -12.48
CA ASN A 52 5.40 -16.52 -13.44
C ASN A 52 4.67 -16.35 -14.80
N SER A 53 4.93 -15.45 -15.74
CA SER A 53 6.16 -14.81 -16.20
C SER A 53 5.78 -13.77 -17.29
N ILE A 54 6.54 -12.69 -17.42
CA ILE A 54 6.81 -12.06 -18.73
C ILE A 54 8.32 -11.82 -18.75
N VAL A 55 9.04 -12.71 -19.42
CA VAL A 55 10.43 -12.51 -19.81
C VAL A 55 10.37 -12.15 -21.29
N LEU A 56 10.79 -10.94 -21.62
CA LEU A 56 11.05 -10.56 -23.01
C LEU A 56 12.42 -11.14 -23.38
N GLU A 57 12.38 -12.04 -24.35
CA GLU A 57 13.54 -12.65 -24.99
C GLU A 57 13.95 -11.72 -26.15
N GLU A 58 15.06 -10.99 -25.99
CA GLU A 58 15.68 -10.26 -27.09
C GLU A 58 16.73 -11.13 -27.77
N GLY A 59 16.51 -11.35 -29.06
CA GLY A 59 17.17 -12.36 -29.87
C GLY A 59 18.62 -12.07 -30.22
N LEU A 60 19.33 -13.18 -30.46
CA LEU A 60 20.56 -13.26 -31.22
C LEU A 60 20.41 -12.56 -32.58
N MET A 61 21.31 -11.62 -32.86
CA MET A 61 21.69 -11.26 -34.22
C MET A 61 23.22 -11.30 -34.31
N SER A 62 23.70 -12.32 -35.03
CA SER A 62 25.08 -12.44 -35.51
C SER A 62 25.43 -11.23 -36.39
N LYS A 63 26.58 -10.60 -36.12
CA LYS A 63 27.28 -9.75 -37.09
C LYS A 63 28.74 -10.18 -37.14
N GLU A 64 29.06 -11.05 -38.09
CA GLU A 64 30.39 -11.09 -38.71
C GLU A 64 30.55 -9.83 -39.58
N GLY A 65 31.68 -9.14 -39.46
CA GLY A 65 31.96 -7.99 -40.31
C GLY A 65 33.22 -7.21 -39.93
N ARG A 66 34.34 -7.66 -40.48
CA ARG A 66 35.53 -6.89 -40.93
C ARG A 66 36.28 -6.02 -39.89
N SER A 67 37.54 -6.42 -39.66
CA SER A 67 38.56 -5.69 -38.89
C SER A 67 39.01 -4.39 -39.59
N PRO A 68 39.11 -3.23 -38.90
CA PRO A 68 39.86 -2.08 -39.38
C PRO A 68 41.28 -2.01 -38.75
N ALA A 69 42.23 -1.56 -39.56
CA ALA A 69 43.66 -1.40 -39.28
C ALA A 69 43.98 -0.43 -38.10
N PRO A 70 45.19 -0.52 -37.50
CA PRO A 70 45.56 0.27 -36.32
C PRO A 70 45.78 1.76 -36.65
N PRO A 71 45.50 2.68 -35.70
CA PRO A 71 45.70 4.12 -35.89
C PRO A 71 47.18 4.53 -35.75
N ALA A 72 47.55 5.62 -36.43
CA ALA A 72 48.86 6.27 -36.36
C ALA A 72 49.06 7.00 -35.02
N PRO A 73 50.31 7.19 -34.54
CA PRO A 73 50.59 7.81 -33.25
C PRO A 73 50.40 9.34 -33.28
N GLU A 74 49.70 9.88 -32.29
CA GLU A 74 49.58 11.32 -31.99
C GLU A 74 50.77 11.83 -31.15
N PRO A 75 51.10 13.14 -31.19
CA PRO A 75 52.26 13.72 -30.50
C PRO A 75 52.02 13.91 -29.00
N GLU A 76 53.04 13.63 -28.17
CA GLU A 76 53.03 13.82 -26.71
C GLU A 76 53.04 15.32 -26.32
N GLU A 77 52.07 15.75 -25.50
CA GLU A 77 52.14 16.98 -24.70
C GLU A 77 52.70 16.66 -23.29
N PRO A 78 53.52 17.54 -22.69
CA PRO A 78 54.19 17.27 -21.42
C PRO A 78 53.25 17.44 -20.21
N ASP A 79 53.14 16.38 -19.40
CA ASP A 79 52.37 16.34 -18.15
C ASP A 79 52.93 17.29 -17.07
N ILE A 80 52.05 18.16 -16.55
CA ILE A 80 52.31 18.97 -15.35
C ILE A 80 51.86 18.15 -14.12
N PRO A 81 52.75 17.83 -13.16
CA PRO A 81 52.35 17.03 -12.01
C PRO A 81 51.51 17.87 -11.03
N VAL A 82 50.20 17.75 -11.14
CA VAL A 82 49.27 18.17 -10.08
C VAL A 82 49.40 17.17 -8.95
N ALA A 83 49.99 17.59 -7.84
CA ALA A 83 50.00 16.80 -6.61
C ALA A 83 48.55 16.64 -6.12
N GLU A 84 47.89 15.55 -6.54
CA GLU A 84 46.64 15.10 -5.94
C GLU A 84 46.93 14.72 -4.50
N LEU A 85 46.53 15.58 -3.56
CA LEU A 85 46.36 15.20 -2.16
C LEU A 85 45.38 14.02 -2.13
N PRO A 86 45.79 12.82 -1.69
CA PRO A 86 44.86 11.71 -1.60
C PRO A 86 43.95 12.03 -0.41
N LEU A 87 42.75 12.52 -0.70
CA LEU A 87 41.63 12.42 0.22
C LEU A 87 41.30 10.93 0.33
N VAL A 88 42.08 10.23 1.17
CA VAL A 88 41.86 8.84 1.53
C VAL A 88 40.61 8.79 2.41
N VAL A 89 39.45 8.88 1.75
CA VAL A 89 38.20 8.39 2.31
C VAL A 89 38.41 6.88 2.38
N ARG A 90 38.84 6.37 3.54
CA ARG A 90 39.00 4.93 3.77
C ARG A 90 37.68 4.28 3.37
N PRO A 91 37.65 3.46 2.29
CA PRO A 91 36.41 2.83 1.90
C PRO A 91 35.95 1.99 3.08
N PHE A 92 34.67 2.12 3.41
CA PHE A 92 33.97 1.19 4.29
C PHE A 92 34.44 -0.23 3.93
N SER A 93 35.03 -0.94 4.90
CA SER A 93 35.80 -2.18 4.68
C SER A 93 35.13 -3.02 3.59
N ALA A 94 35.88 -3.37 2.52
CA ALA A 94 35.33 -4.11 1.37
C ALA A 94 34.54 -5.37 1.80
N LYS A 95 34.95 -5.98 2.92
CA LYS A 95 34.25 -7.09 3.59
C LYS A 95 32.83 -6.71 4.05
N MET A 96 32.67 -5.55 4.68
CA MET A 96 31.37 -5.04 5.12
C MET A 96 30.50 -4.60 3.95
N ARG A 97 31.06 -3.95 2.93
CA ARG A 97 30.33 -3.65 1.68
C ARG A 97 29.80 -4.92 1.03
N LYS A 98 30.65 -5.95 0.90
CA LYS A 98 30.26 -7.27 0.38
C LYS A 98 29.17 -7.90 1.24
N TYR A 99 29.30 -7.84 2.57
CA TYR A 99 28.28 -8.33 3.49
C TYR A 99 26.94 -7.64 3.25
N LEU A 100 26.89 -6.31 3.29
CA LEU A 100 25.64 -5.55 3.12
C LEU A 100 24.98 -5.74 1.75
N MET A 101 25.77 -6.01 0.70
CA MET A 101 25.24 -6.24 -0.64
C MET A 101 24.76 -7.67 -0.90
N ASN A 102 24.96 -8.61 0.04
CA ASN A 102 24.40 -9.95 -0.09
C ASN A 102 22.88 -9.95 0.11
N GLU A 103 22.20 -10.81 -0.65
CA GLU A 103 20.78 -11.11 -0.43
C GLU A 103 20.57 -11.93 0.84
N VAL A 104 19.55 -11.59 1.61
CA VAL A 104 19.21 -12.32 2.84
C VAL A 104 18.41 -13.58 2.53
N ASP A 105 18.59 -14.64 3.33
CA ASP A 105 17.72 -15.80 3.26
C ASP A 105 16.36 -15.48 3.86
N THR A 106 15.35 -15.42 3.00
CA THR A 106 13.99 -15.03 3.38
C THR A 106 13.31 -16.09 4.24
N ASN A 107 13.75 -17.36 4.20
CA ASN A 107 13.15 -18.46 4.95
C ASN A 107 13.42 -18.41 6.46
N ILE A 108 14.45 -17.66 6.86
CA ILE A 108 14.88 -17.45 8.24
C ILE A 108 14.72 -15.99 8.68
N ALA A 109 14.16 -15.15 7.82
CA ALA A 109 13.81 -13.76 8.12
C ALA A 109 12.48 -13.60 8.89
N SER A 110 11.98 -14.65 9.55
CA SER A 110 10.67 -14.63 10.22
C SER A 110 10.57 -13.56 11.30
N PHE A 111 11.66 -13.28 12.03
CA PHE A 111 11.67 -12.29 13.11
C PHE A 111 11.39 -10.85 12.62
N PRO A 112 12.19 -10.24 11.73
CA PRO A 112 11.91 -8.88 11.25
C PRO A 112 10.56 -8.77 10.54
N LEU A 113 10.13 -9.84 9.85
CA LEU A 113 8.85 -9.87 9.15
C LEU A 113 7.66 -9.95 10.12
N ALA A 114 7.76 -10.74 11.20
CA ALA A 114 6.76 -10.75 12.26
C ALA A 114 6.70 -9.39 12.98
N ALA A 115 7.86 -8.75 13.19
CA ALA A 115 7.91 -7.40 13.77
C ALA A 115 7.27 -6.34 12.85
N TYR A 116 7.34 -6.50 11.52
CA TYR A 116 6.55 -5.68 10.60
C TYR A 116 5.03 -5.89 10.75
N CYS A 117 4.56 -7.14 10.93
CA CYS A 117 3.14 -7.39 11.21
C CYS A 117 2.70 -6.74 12.53
N PHE A 118 3.55 -6.78 13.57
CA PHE A 118 3.34 -6.03 14.81
C PHE A 118 3.22 -4.52 14.54
N MET A 119 4.15 -3.94 13.78
CA MET A 119 4.11 -2.52 13.45
C MET A 119 2.87 -2.11 12.66
N THR A 120 2.32 -3.00 11.81
CA THR A 120 1.05 -2.76 11.12
C THR A 120 -0.10 -2.56 12.10
N GLY A 121 -0.20 -3.42 13.12
CA GLY A 121 -1.24 -3.31 14.15
C GLY A 121 -1.04 -2.07 15.01
N TYR A 122 0.21 -1.83 15.39
CA TYR A 122 0.64 -0.70 16.21
C TYR A 122 0.28 0.64 15.58
N SER A 123 0.72 0.89 14.34
CA SER A 123 0.46 2.14 13.63
C SER A 123 -1.02 2.35 13.31
N ASN A 124 -1.74 1.28 12.96
CA ASN A 124 -3.18 1.36 12.75
C ASN A 124 -3.95 1.71 14.03
N ALA A 125 -3.58 1.13 15.18
CA ALA A 125 -4.23 1.46 16.44
C ALA A 125 -4.09 2.94 16.79
N ILE A 126 -2.91 3.54 16.59
CA ILE A 126 -2.69 4.97 16.86
C ILE A 126 -3.56 5.84 15.96
N THR A 127 -3.45 5.64 14.64
CA THR A 127 -4.14 6.45 13.63
C THR A 127 -5.66 6.31 13.72
N TYR A 128 -6.14 5.09 13.91
CA TYR A 128 -7.57 4.82 14.05
C TYR A 128 -8.15 5.40 15.35
N THR A 129 -7.40 5.37 16.45
CA THR A 129 -7.84 5.97 17.72
C THR A 129 -7.97 7.50 17.61
N ALA A 130 -7.09 8.15 16.84
CA ALA A 130 -7.09 9.59 16.72
C ALA A 130 -8.08 10.14 15.68
N CYS A 131 -8.27 9.45 14.55
CA CYS A 131 -9.04 10.00 13.41
C CYS A 131 -9.90 8.99 12.65
N TYR A 132 -10.06 7.76 13.15
CA TYR A 132 -10.82 6.68 12.48
C TYR A 132 -10.30 6.25 11.10
N VAL A 133 -9.08 6.64 10.75
CA VAL A 133 -8.41 6.25 9.50
C VAL A 133 -7.31 5.22 9.77
N TRP A 134 -7.21 4.20 8.92
CA TRP A 134 -6.17 3.18 9.02
C TRP A 134 -4.99 3.56 8.12
N SER A 135 -3.84 3.87 8.72
CA SER A 135 -2.62 4.18 7.94
C SER A 135 -2.12 3.04 7.06
N ALA A 136 -2.40 1.78 7.41
CA ALA A 136 -1.97 0.62 6.65
C ALA A 136 -3.10 -0.05 5.83
N PHE A 137 -4.37 0.08 6.24
CA PHE A 137 -5.48 -0.65 5.60
C PHE A 137 -6.19 0.18 4.53
N GLN A 138 -5.57 0.24 3.36
CA GLN A 138 -6.04 1.10 2.27
C GLN A 138 -7.33 0.66 1.60
N THR A 139 -7.76 -0.61 1.74
CA THR A 139 -9.09 -1.04 1.27
C THR A 139 -10.21 -0.22 1.92
N GLY A 140 -10.12 0.00 3.24
CA GLY A 140 -11.08 0.81 3.97
C GLY A 140 -11.05 2.29 3.53
N ASN A 141 -9.86 2.86 3.41
CA ASN A 141 -9.71 4.26 2.98
C ASN A 141 -10.18 4.50 1.54
N THR A 142 -9.95 3.52 0.65
CA THR A 142 -10.44 3.56 -0.73
C THR A 142 -11.96 3.57 -0.76
N ILE A 143 -12.61 2.72 0.06
CA ILE A 143 -14.08 2.71 0.16
C ILE A 143 -14.59 4.01 0.79
N GLN A 144 -13.93 4.59 1.79
CA GLN A 144 -14.28 5.91 2.33
C GLN A 144 -14.22 6.99 1.24
N CYS A 145 -13.20 7.00 0.39
CA CYS A 145 -13.11 7.91 -0.74
C CYS A 145 -14.24 7.70 -1.77
N ALA A 146 -14.56 6.45 -2.09
CA ALA A 146 -15.69 6.11 -2.96
C ALA A 146 -17.03 6.53 -2.36
N MET A 147 -17.24 6.33 -1.06
CA MET A 147 -18.41 6.82 -0.35
C MET A 147 -18.49 8.35 -0.42
N ALA A 148 -17.37 9.06 -0.26
CA ALA A 148 -17.33 10.51 -0.37
C ALA A 148 -17.81 11.01 -1.74
N ILE A 149 -17.42 10.32 -2.81
CA ILE A 149 -17.92 10.58 -4.17
C ILE A 149 -19.42 10.26 -4.28
N ALA A 150 -19.87 9.14 -3.71
CA ALA A 150 -21.27 8.73 -3.73
C ALA A 150 -22.20 9.75 -3.03
N LYS A 151 -21.69 10.52 -2.05
CA LYS A 151 -22.47 11.59 -1.38
C LYS A 151 -22.91 12.70 -2.34
N LEU A 152 -22.17 12.93 -3.43
CA LEU A 152 -22.54 13.91 -4.46
C LEU A 152 -23.85 13.53 -5.18
N PHE A 153 -24.24 12.26 -5.13
CA PHE A 153 -25.43 11.73 -5.81
C PHE A 153 -26.55 11.36 -4.82
N THR A 154 -26.23 11.23 -3.52
CA THR A 154 -27.14 10.71 -2.48
C THR A 154 -27.63 11.83 -1.57
N LYS A 155 -28.93 11.86 -1.27
CA LYS A 155 -29.48 12.75 -0.25
C LYS A 155 -29.37 12.08 1.12
N TYR A 156 -28.86 12.81 2.10
CA TYR A 156 -28.82 12.38 3.50
C TYR A 156 -29.80 13.20 4.33
N PRO A 157 -30.39 12.60 5.37
CA PRO A 157 -31.22 13.32 6.30
C PRO A 157 -30.32 14.16 7.22
N HIS A 158 -30.55 15.47 7.21
CA HIS A 158 -29.92 16.43 8.10
C HIS A 158 -30.96 16.99 9.07
N PRO A 159 -30.67 17.11 10.37
CA PRO A 159 -31.60 17.74 11.32
C PRO A 159 -31.87 19.18 10.90
N VAL A 160 -33.15 19.59 10.86
CA VAL A 160 -33.54 20.99 10.56
C VAL A 160 -33.28 21.91 11.76
N THR A 161 -33.28 21.34 12.96
CA THR A 161 -33.08 22.06 14.23
C THR A 161 -31.61 22.09 14.65
N ASP A 162 -31.17 23.19 15.27
CA ASP A 162 -29.85 23.30 15.94
C ASP A 162 -29.65 22.33 17.13
N ASN A 163 -30.70 21.57 17.48
CA ASN A 163 -30.61 20.44 18.40
C ASN A 163 -29.72 19.34 17.75
N PRO A 164 -28.56 19.01 18.35
CA PRO A 164 -27.63 18.02 17.80
C PRO A 164 -28.14 16.56 17.83
N TRP A 165 -29.29 16.31 18.49
CA TRP A 165 -29.88 14.99 18.68
C TRP A 165 -31.40 15.04 18.47
N PRO A 166 -31.90 15.04 17.22
CA PRO A 166 -33.29 14.66 16.99
C PRO A 166 -33.54 13.31 17.66
N THR A 167 -34.56 13.24 18.52
CA THR A 167 -34.83 12.09 19.39
C THR A 167 -35.30 10.84 18.65
N THR A 168 -35.47 10.94 17.33
CA THR A 168 -35.93 9.87 16.44
C THR A 168 -35.07 9.82 15.19
N VAL A 169 -34.60 8.64 14.81
CA VAL A 169 -33.74 8.45 13.62
C VAL A 169 -34.63 8.48 12.38
N PRO A 170 -34.25 9.13 11.26
CA PRO A 170 -35.12 9.39 10.10
C PRO A 170 -35.91 8.18 9.58
N GLU A 171 -35.31 7.00 9.68
CA GLU A 171 -35.90 5.72 9.27
C GLU A 171 -37.13 5.32 10.11
N GLN A 172 -37.16 5.71 11.39
CA GLN A 172 -38.27 5.51 12.33
C GLN A 172 -39.44 6.48 12.10
N VAL A 173 -39.28 7.41 11.17
CA VAL A 173 -40.19 8.53 10.96
C VAL A 173 -40.78 8.53 9.54
N SER A 174 -40.41 7.55 8.71
CA SER A 174 -40.89 7.43 7.33
C SER A 174 -42.43 7.42 7.21
N TRP A 175 -43.13 6.99 8.26
CA TRP A 175 -44.60 6.95 8.36
C TRP A 175 -45.22 8.12 9.14
N ASN A 176 -44.43 9.03 9.75
CA ASN A 176 -44.93 10.17 10.53
C ASN A 176 -44.58 11.49 9.84
N PRO A 177 -45.53 12.14 9.15
CA PRO A 177 -45.29 13.39 8.41
C PRO A 177 -44.74 14.52 9.27
N LEU A 178 -45.22 14.67 10.50
CA LEU A 178 -44.82 15.76 11.41
C LEU A 178 -43.37 15.67 11.87
N ALA A 179 -42.87 14.45 12.03
CA ALA A 179 -41.50 14.23 12.42
C ALA A 179 -40.57 14.10 11.20
N ALA A 180 -41.11 13.79 10.00
CA ALA A 180 -40.38 13.94 8.73
C ALA A 180 -40.05 15.41 8.42
N GLU A 181 -40.89 16.37 8.85
CA GLU A 181 -40.61 17.81 8.76
C GLU A 181 -39.39 18.26 9.60
N GLN A 182 -38.93 17.45 10.56
CA GLN A 182 -37.73 17.73 11.36
C GLN A 182 -36.42 17.41 10.61
N TRP A 183 -36.52 16.84 9.41
CA TRP A 183 -35.38 16.34 8.64
C TRP A 183 -35.37 16.92 7.23
N ASP A 184 -34.24 17.49 6.84
CA ASP A 184 -34.02 17.96 5.49
C ASP A 184 -33.15 16.97 4.70
N TRP A 185 -33.65 16.56 3.54
CA TRP A 185 -32.97 15.63 2.65
C TRP A 185 -32.13 16.38 1.62
N ARG A 186 -30.92 16.75 2.03
CA ARG A 186 -29.96 17.46 1.18
C ARG A 186 -28.80 16.57 0.77
N ARG A 187 -28.18 16.91 -0.36
CA ARG A 187 -26.91 16.29 -0.76
C ARG A 187 -25.78 16.95 0.03
N ASP A 188 -24.86 16.14 0.55
CA ASP A 188 -23.63 16.64 1.15
C ASP A 188 -22.57 16.82 0.04
N THR A 189 -22.39 18.05 -0.41
CA THR A 189 -21.41 18.38 -1.46
C THR A 189 -20.03 18.75 -0.91
N GLY A 190 -19.87 18.81 0.41
CA GLY A 190 -18.61 19.16 1.07
C GLY A 190 -17.69 17.95 1.21
N LEU A 191 -16.39 18.17 1.01
CA LEU A 191 -15.37 17.21 1.42
C LEU A 191 -15.24 17.27 2.95
N ARG A 192 -15.65 16.21 3.65
CA ARG A 192 -15.55 16.16 5.11
C ARG A 192 -14.10 15.87 5.52
N THR A 193 -13.73 16.26 6.73
CA THR A 193 -12.38 16.03 7.26
C THR A 193 -11.99 14.55 7.21
N SER A 194 -12.91 13.65 7.55
CA SER A 194 -12.71 12.19 7.44
C SER A 194 -12.40 11.73 6.01
N ASP A 195 -13.10 12.30 5.02
CA ASP A 195 -12.91 11.98 3.61
C ASP A 195 -11.52 12.43 3.16
N ALA A 196 -11.15 13.65 3.52
CA ALA A 196 -9.84 14.23 3.24
C ALA A 196 -8.71 13.43 3.92
N GLN A 197 -8.89 13.01 5.18
CA GLN A 197 -7.91 12.20 5.91
C GLN A 197 -7.73 10.82 5.27
N ALA A 198 -8.82 10.16 4.86
CA ALA A 198 -8.75 8.89 4.14
C ALA A 198 -7.99 9.03 2.81
N LEU A 199 -8.27 10.10 2.05
CA LEU A 199 -7.56 10.41 0.81
C LEU A 199 -6.08 10.69 1.05
N ALA A 200 -5.75 11.51 2.06
CA ALA A 200 -4.38 11.83 2.43
C ALA A 200 -3.60 10.57 2.83
N SER A 201 -4.21 9.70 3.67
CA SER A 201 -3.61 8.42 4.05
C SER A 201 -3.33 7.54 2.82
N LEU A 202 -4.29 7.44 1.88
CA LEU A 202 -4.14 6.65 0.67
C LEU A 202 -3.00 7.16 -0.22
N LEU A 203 -2.97 8.47 -0.49
CA LEU A 203 -1.93 9.08 -1.34
C LEU A 203 -0.54 8.95 -0.71
N CYS A 204 -0.42 9.21 0.59
CA CYS A 204 0.86 9.06 1.28
C CYS A 204 1.31 7.59 1.38
N PHE A 205 0.38 6.65 1.56
CA PHE A 205 0.70 5.22 1.49
C PHE A 205 1.23 4.82 0.11
N LEU A 206 0.57 5.27 -0.97
CA LEU A 206 1.03 5.01 -2.33
C LEU A 206 2.40 5.66 -2.59
N PHE A 207 2.64 6.85 -2.07
CA PHE A 207 3.94 7.51 -2.12
C PHE A 207 5.02 6.68 -1.40
N GLY A 208 4.74 6.20 -0.19
CA GLY A 208 5.64 5.31 0.54
C GLY A 208 5.96 4.03 -0.23
N ALA A 209 4.94 3.41 -0.83
CA ALA A 209 5.12 2.23 -1.68
C ALA A 209 5.95 2.54 -2.94
N PHE A 210 5.73 3.71 -3.55
CA PHE A 210 6.52 4.19 -4.69
C PHE A 210 8.00 4.36 -4.33
N CYS A 211 8.32 4.98 -3.18
CA CYS A 211 9.69 5.06 -2.66
C CYS A 211 10.33 3.66 -2.50
N GLY A 212 9.53 2.65 -2.17
CA GLY A 212 9.96 1.26 -2.07
C GLY A 212 10.49 0.66 -3.38
N ARG A 213 10.13 1.23 -4.54
CA ARG A 213 10.63 0.80 -5.85
C ARG A 213 12.12 1.12 -6.06
N PHE A 214 12.69 2.02 -5.26
CA PHE A 214 14.14 2.24 -5.29
C PHE A 214 14.91 0.94 -4.95
N GLY A 215 14.31 0.06 -4.15
CA GLY A 215 14.82 -1.27 -3.88
C GLY A 215 14.96 -2.16 -5.10
N ASP A 216 14.21 -1.92 -6.18
CA ASP A 216 14.32 -2.71 -7.42
C ASP A 216 15.65 -2.42 -8.14
N HIS A 217 16.21 -1.22 -7.97
CA HIS A 217 17.50 -0.83 -8.54
C HIS A 217 18.67 -1.34 -7.68
N VAL A 218 18.51 -1.31 -6.36
CA VAL A 218 19.55 -1.77 -5.43
C VAL A 218 19.57 -3.29 -5.33
N GLY A 219 18.42 -3.94 -5.40
CA GLY A 219 18.22 -5.35 -5.11
C GLY A 219 17.28 -5.51 -3.91
N PRO A 220 16.02 -5.95 -4.10
CA PRO A 220 14.98 -5.87 -3.07
C PRO A 220 15.22 -6.78 -1.85
N ARG A 221 16.07 -7.79 -2.01
CA ARG A 221 16.46 -8.71 -0.93
C ARG A 221 17.85 -8.42 -0.37
N ARG A 222 18.57 -7.42 -0.90
CA ARG A 222 19.89 -7.06 -0.38
C ARG A 222 19.74 -6.46 1.00
N ARG A 223 20.63 -6.87 1.91
CA ARG A 223 20.61 -6.42 3.31
C ARG A 223 20.71 -4.89 3.43
N ALA A 224 21.55 -4.24 2.61
CA ALA A 224 21.68 -2.79 2.56
C ALA A 224 20.34 -2.10 2.28
N TRP A 225 19.57 -2.62 1.32
CA TRP A 225 18.26 -2.10 1.00
C TRP A 225 17.27 -2.33 2.14
N LEU A 226 17.17 -3.55 2.68
CA LEU A 226 16.22 -3.84 3.76
C LEU A 226 16.46 -3.00 5.02
N ILE A 227 17.74 -2.78 5.36
CA ILE A 227 18.15 -1.89 6.44
C ILE A 227 17.75 -0.44 6.15
N SER A 228 18.18 0.11 5.01
CA SER A 228 17.90 1.52 4.65
C SER A 228 16.40 1.79 4.48
N ASN A 229 15.67 0.87 3.87
CA ASN A 229 14.21 0.87 3.76
C ASN A 229 13.55 0.93 5.14
N THR A 230 14.01 0.14 6.11
CA THR A 230 13.45 0.17 7.47
C THR A 230 13.79 1.47 8.19
N PHE A 231 15.00 1.99 8.02
CA PHE A 231 15.38 3.29 8.56
C PHE A 231 14.57 4.43 7.96
N LEU A 232 14.25 4.38 6.66
CA LEU A 232 13.38 5.37 6.04
C LEU A 232 11.95 5.30 6.61
N GLN A 233 11.43 4.10 6.89
CA GLN A 233 10.16 3.95 7.64
C GLN A 233 10.25 4.54 9.05
N ALA A 234 11.38 4.37 9.75
CA ALA A 234 11.62 4.96 11.06
C ALA A 234 11.66 6.49 10.98
N MET A 235 12.28 7.06 9.95
CA MET A 235 12.32 8.51 9.70
C MET A 235 10.94 9.08 9.43
N PHE A 236 10.12 8.41 8.60
CA PHE A 236 8.72 8.80 8.44
C PHE A 236 7.95 8.71 9.75
N THR A 237 8.13 7.64 10.53
CA THR A 237 7.47 7.51 11.84
C THR A 237 7.91 8.61 12.81
N LEU A 238 9.19 8.99 12.82
CA LEU A 238 9.71 10.12 13.59
C LEU A 238 9.12 11.46 13.12
N GLY A 239 9.01 11.67 11.80
CA GLY A 239 8.33 12.83 11.23
C GLY A 239 6.88 12.92 11.69
N ALA A 240 6.17 11.79 11.72
CA ALA A 240 4.82 11.71 12.27
C ALA A 240 4.78 12.12 13.75
N THR A 241 5.73 11.65 14.56
CA THR A 241 5.87 12.05 15.98
C THR A 241 6.05 13.55 16.13
N LEU A 242 6.94 14.17 15.35
CA LEU A 242 7.20 15.61 15.42
C LEU A 242 5.96 16.43 15.02
N CYS A 243 5.27 16.03 13.94
CA CYS A 243 4.01 16.66 13.55
C CYS A 243 2.92 16.44 14.61
N CYS A 244 2.88 15.27 15.25
CA CYS A 244 1.88 14.94 16.28
C CYS A 244 2.12 15.79 17.53
N HIS A 245 3.37 15.98 17.91
CA HIS A 245 3.74 16.85 19.02
C HIS A 245 3.32 18.30 18.75
N ALA A 246 3.56 18.78 17.53
CA ALA A 246 3.31 20.17 17.15
C ALA A 246 1.83 20.48 16.86
N ASN A 247 1.00 19.49 16.51
CA ASN A 247 -0.42 19.72 16.22
C ASN A 247 -1.27 20.02 17.46
N GLY A 248 -0.88 19.50 18.63
CA GLY A 248 -1.59 19.70 19.91
C GLY A 248 -2.99 19.08 19.99
N GLU A 249 -3.41 18.30 18.99
CA GLU A 249 -4.72 17.67 18.92
C GLU A 249 -4.76 16.39 19.77
N SER A 250 -5.95 16.05 20.28
CA SER A 250 -6.13 14.87 21.13
C SER A 250 -5.78 13.57 20.39
N SER A 251 -5.25 12.61 21.14
CA SER A 251 -4.96 11.26 20.65
C SER A 251 -6.23 10.40 20.47
N PHE A 252 -7.38 10.88 20.93
CA PHE A 252 -8.66 10.17 20.95
C PHE A 252 -9.73 10.95 20.21
N ALA A 253 -10.22 10.42 19.09
CA ALA A 253 -11.38 10.95 18.40
C ALA A 253 -12.62 10.94 19.31
N GLY A 254 -13.58 11.84 19.05
CA GLY A 254 -14.89 11.81 19.68
C GLY A 254 -15.68 10.54 19.36
N SER A 255 -16.84 10.31 19.98
CA SER A 255 -17.66 9.11 19.78
C SER A 255 -17.82 8.73 18.31
N ARG A 256 -17.68 7.44 17.98
CA ARG A 256 -17.74 6.95 16.60
C ARG A 256 -19.05 7.39 15.94
N GLY A 257 -18.94 8.14 14.84
CA GLY A 257 -20.10 8.74 14.14
C GLY A 257 -20.32 10.23 14.46
N SER A 258 -19.57 10.83 15.38
CA SER A 258 -19.52 12.29 15.51
C SER A 258 -18.75 12.90 14.33
N GLU A 259 -19.17 14.08 13.86
CA GLU A 259 -18.53 14.80 12.74
C GLU A 259 -17.07 15.23 12.99
N PHE A 260 -16.51 15.00 14.19
CA PHE A 260 -15.22 15.52 14.64
C PHE A 260 -14.15 14.42 14.79
N PRO A 261 -13.52 13.93 13.71
CA PRO A 261 -12.22 13.25 13.83
C PRO A 261 -11.17 14.29 14.28
N ASN A 262 -10.27 13.92 15.19
CA ASN A 262 -9.10 14.77 15.45
C ASN A 262 -8.11 14.66 14.28
N TRP A 263 -7.00 15.38 14.39
CA TRP A 263 -5.97 15.49 13.35
C TRP A 263 -6.50 16.19 12.10
N GLY A 264 -7.38 17.17 12.31
CA GLY A 264 -7.97 18.00 11.27
C GLY A 264 -7.06 19.16 10.85
N THR A 265 -6.04 19.48 11.65
CA THR A 265 -5.04 20.50 11.31
C THR A 265 -4.08 20.00 10.23
N VAL A 266 -3.39 20.91 9.55
CA VAL A 266 -2.33 20.58 8.57
C VAL A 266 -1.29 19.64 9.19
N LEU A 267 -0.90 19.89 10.44
CA LEU A 267 0.08 19.03 11.13
C LEU A 267 -0.52 17.67 11.51
N GLY A 268 -1.80 17.59 11.87
CA GLY A 268 -2.52 16.32 12.02
C GLY A 268 -2.54 15.48 10.74
N PHE A 269 -2.82 16.12 9.59
CA PHE A 269 -2.72 15.49 8.28
C PHE A 269 -1.29 15.03 7.98
N CYS A 270 -0.27 15.82 8.31
CA CYS A 270 1.13 15.40 8.17
C CYS A 270 1.45 14.20 9.06
N THR A 271 0.97 14.14 10.29
CA THR A 271 1.10 12.96 11.18
C THR A 271 0.53 11.71 10.53
N LEU A 272 -0.71 11.79 10.02
CA LEU A 272 -1.36 10.68 9.33
C LEU A 272 -0.62 10.30 8.04
N GLY A 273 -0.20 11.29 7.26
CA GLY A 273 0.51 11.12 6.00
C GLY A 273 1.86 10.42 6.18
N PHE A 274 2.70 10.91 7.10
CA PHE A 274 3.97 10.28 7.42
C PHE A 274 3.81 8.85 7.96
N THR A 275 2.84 8.62 8.85
CA THR A 275 2.54 7.27 9.35
C THR A 275 2.12 6.35 8.20
N SER A 276 1.29 6.84 7.27
CA SER A 276 0.83 6.08 6.11
C SER A 276 1.95 5.80 5.10
N ALA A 277 2.85 6.77 4.87
CA ALA A 277 4.03 6.59 4.02
C ALA A 277 4.98 5.52 4.58
N ALA A 278 5.19 5.49 5.90
CA ALA A 278 5.96 4.41 6.54
C ALA A 278 5.33 3.03 6.27
N MET A 279 4.00 2.92 6.38
CA MET A 279 3.28 1.68 6.11
C MET A 279 3.31 1.26 4.63
N GLY A 280 3.20 2.22 3.70
CA GLY A 280 3.31 1.96 2.27
C GLY A 280 4.68 1.41 1.87
N LEU A 281 5.74 1.99 2.43
CA LEU A 281 7.11 1.53 2.21
C LEU A 281 7.32 0.11 2.76
N GLN A 282 6.77 -0.18 3.96
CA GLN A 282 6.77 -1.52 4.54
C GLN A 282 6.00 -2.53 3.68
N ALA A 283 4.84 -2.16 3.15
CA ALA A 283 4.02 -3.01 2.30
C ALA A 283 4.76 -3.41 1.02
N HIS A 284 5.38 -2.44 0.33
CA HIS A 284 6.13 -2.69 -0.89
C HIS A 284 7.34 -3.59 -0.64
N ALA A 285 8.13 -3.30 0.40
CA ALA A 285 9.26 -4.14 0.79
C ALA A 285 8.80 -5.57 1.14
N GLY A 286 7.68 -5.71 1.86
CA GLY A 286 7.05 -6.98 2.15
C GLY A 286 6.80 -7.80 0.90
N VAL A 287 6.10 -7.25 -0.10
CA VAL A 287 5.75 -7.92 -1.36
C VAL A 287 6.99 -8.39 -2.14
N ARG A 288 8.07 -7.59 -2.11
CA ARG A 288 9.31 -7.91 -2.83
C ARG A 288 10.17 -8.99 -2.18
N ILE A 289 10.03 -9.23 -0.87
CA ILE A 289 10.78 -10.28 -0.16
C ILE A 289 10.36 -11.68 -0.65
N GLY A 290 9.08 -11.89 -0.91
CA GLY A 290 8.54 -13.13 -1.50
C GLY A 290 8.41 -14.30 -0.50
N ASN A 291 8.13 -14.05 0.77
CA ASN A 291 7.91 -15.10 1.79
C ASN A 291 6.44 -15.13 2.26
N ILE A 292 6.04 -16.05 3.14
CA ILE A 292 4.71 -16.16 3.78
C ILE A 292 4.25 -14.82 4.41
N PHE A 293 5.19 -14.00 4.86
CA PHE A 293 4.93 -12.64 5.36
C PHE A 293 4.88 -11.56 4.26
N ASN A 294 4.75 -11.93 2.98
CA ASN A 294 4.71 -11.00 1.83
C ASN A 294 3.69 -9.88 2.01
N SER A 295 2.62 -10.20 2.74
CA SER A 295 1.51 -9.31 3.03
C SER A 295 1.58 -8.81 4.47
N SER A 296 2.73 -8.23 4.88
CA SER A 296 2.92 -7.65 6.22
C SER A 296 1.86 -6.58 6.57
N VAL A 297 1.25 -5.99 5.53
CA VAL A 297 0.14 -5.04 5.63
C VAL A 297 -1.21 -5.61 5.15
N VAL A 298 -1.23 -6.45 4.11
CA VAL A 298 -2.45 -7.04 3.53
C VAL A 298 -2.82 -8.36 4.24
N LEU A 299 -3.09 -8.29 5.54
CA LEU A 299 -3.32 -9.49 6.35
C LEU A 299 -4.61 -10.25 6.04
N THR A 300 -5.58 -9.66 5.34
CA THR A 300 -6.83 -10.34 4.94
C THR A 300 -6.54 -11.63 4.16
N THR A 301 -5.57 -11.59 3.25
CA THR A 301 -5.10 -12.77 2.53
C THR A 301 -4.50 -13.81 3.46
N ILE A 302 -3.75 -13.39 4.49
CA ILE A 302 -3.13 -14.31 5.46
C ILE A 302 -4.19 -15.04 6.30
N TRP A 303 -5.28 -14.37 6.69
CA TRP A 303 -6.40 -15.01 7.38
C TRP A 303 -7.02 -16.12 6.54
N VAL A 304 -7.35 -15.83 5.28
CA VAL A 304 -7.92 -16.83 4.35
C VAL A 304 -6.94 -17.97 4.12
N GLN A 305 -5.66 -17.65 3.91
CA GLN A 305 -4.60 -18.64 3.72
C GLN A 305 -4.33 -19.49 4.97
N LEU A 306 -4.61 -18.99 6.18
CA LEU A 306 -4.49 -19.74 7.43
C LEU A 306 -5.65 -20.73 7.57
N VAL A 307 -6.89 -20.28 7.33
CA VAL A 307 -8.07 -21.15 7.36
C VAL A 307 -7.99 -22.24 6.30
N GLY A 308 -7.45 -21.92 5.12
CA GLY A 308 -7.22 -22.87 4.03
C GLY A 308 -6.03 -23.82 4.21
N GLU A 309 -5.28 -23.77 5.33
CA GLU A 309 -4.16 -24.68 5.57
C GLU A 309 -4.63 -26.14 5.72
N PRO A 310 -4.18 -27.09 4.87
CA PRO A 310 -4.59 -28.49 4.98
C PRO A 310 -4.21 -29.13 6.32
N LYS A 311 -3.16 -28.61 6.97
CA LYS A 311 -2.63 -29.09 8.26
C LYS A 311 -2.97 -28.15 9.42
N LEU A 312 -4.02 -27.34 9.29
CA LEU A 312 -4.41 -26.34 10.29
C LEU A 312 -4.52 -26.93 11.71
N PHE A 313 -5.25 -28.04 11.86
CA PHE A 313 -5.51 -28.67 13.16
C PHE A 313 -4.48 -29.74 13.56
N LYS A 314 -3.38 -29.90 12.81
CA LYS A 314 -2.35 -30.89 13.16
C LYS A 314 -1.58 -30.41 14.41
N PRO A 315 -1.53 -31.15 15.53
CA PRO A 315 -0.89 -30.66 16.76
C PRO A 315 0.65 -30.59 16.70
N SER A 316 1.27 -30.88 15.55
CA SER A 316 2.71 -30.71 15.32
C SER A 316 3.03 -29.30 14.81
N MET A 317 4.29 -28.88 14.96
CA MET A 317 4.80 -27.67 14.31
C MET A 317 4.75 -27.81 12.78
N VAL A 318 4.17 -26.81 12.12
CA VAL A 318 4.05 -26.72 10.66
C VAL A 318 4.43 -25.30 10.26
N LYS A 319 5.65 -25.14 9.74
CA LYS A 319 6.24 -23.82 9.44
C LYS A 319 5.31 -22.89 8.66
N GLN A 320 4.61 -23.40 7.64
CA GLN A 320 3.68 -22.61 6.82
C GLN A 320 2.50 -22.06 7.64
N ARG A 321 1.82 -22.93 8.39
CA ARG A 321 0.73 -22.54 9.30
C ARG A 321 1.23 -21.60 10.40
N ASP A 322 2.29 -21.99 11.09
CA ASP A 322 2.76 -21.29 12.29
C ASP A 322 3.23 -19.87 11.97
N HIS A 323 3.88 -19.66 10.81
CA HIS A 323 4.22 -18.31 10.35
C HIS A 323 2.99 -17.44 10.09
N LYS A 324 1.91 -17.99 9.52
CA LYS A 324 0.65 -17.25 9.31
C LYS A 324 -0.01 -16.89 10.64
N VAL A 325 -0.01 -17.83 11.60
CA VAL A 325 -0.48 -17.59 12.97
C VAL A 325 0.34 -16.48 13.63
N ILE A 326 1.68 -16.52 13.53
CA ILE A 326 2.56 -15.47 14.06
C ILE A 326 2.27 -14.11 13.42
N ALA A 327 2.04 -14.05 12.11
CA ALA A 327 1.69 -12.80 11.43
C ALA A 327 0.39 -12.21 11.98
N VAL A 328 -0.65 -13.03 12.13
CA VAL A 328 -1.96 -12.66 12.69
C VAL A 328 -1.83 -12.20 14.15
N LEU A 329 -1.16 -12.99 14.99
CA LEU A 329 -0.94 -12.64 16.40
C LEU A 329 -0.10 -11.38 16.52
N GLY A 330 0.92 -11.22 15.68
CA GLY A 330 1.72 -9.99 15.61
C GLY A 330 0.85 -8.77 15.38
N LEU A 331 -0.07 -8.80 14.40
CA LEU A 331 -1.02 -7.72 14.16
C LEU A 331 -1.88 -7.42 15.40
N ILE A 332 -2.46 -8.44 16.03
CA ILE A 332 -3.34 -8.28 17.20
C ILE A 332 -2.56 -7.67 18.38
N ILE A 333 -1.40 -8.24 18.70
CA ILE A 333 -0.53 -7.77 19.79
C ILE A 333 -0.08 -6.35 19.51
N GLY A 334 0.27 -6.03 18.26
CA GLY A 334 0.60 -4.67 17.84
C GLY A 334 -0.54 -3.69 18.07
N GLY A 335 -1.77 -4.07 17.71
CA GLY A 335 -2.96 -3.25 17.94
C GLY A 335 -3.24 -2.99 19.42
N ILE A 336 -3.15 -4.05 20.25
CA ILE A 336 -3.31 -3.94 21.71
C ILE A 336 -2.23 -3.02 22.29
N ALA A 337 -0.96 -3.26 21.95
CA ALA A 337 0.16 -2.46 22.44
C ALA A 337 0.05 -0.99 22.01
N GLY A 338 -0.32 -0.73 20.76
CA GLY A 338 -0.53 0.63 20.24
C GLY A 338 -1.65 1.35 21.00
N ARG A 339 -2.82 0.72 21.16
CA ARG A 339 -3.95 1.31 21.89
C ARG A 339 -3.63 1.53 23.37
N ALA A 340 -2.96 0.58 24.02
CA ALA A 340 -2.58 0.68 25.43
C ALA A 340 -1.55 1.79 25.68
N LEU A 341 -0.57 1.95 24.78
CA LEU A 341 0.41 3.03 24.89
C LEU A 341 -0.20 4.40 24.59
N VAL A 342 -1.11 4.50 23.63
CA VAL A 342 -1.85 5.76 23.40
C VAL A 342 -2.61 6.19 24.66
N ASP A 343 -3.18 5.22 25.40
CA ASP A 343 -3.82 5.46 26.69
C ASP A 343 -2.84 5.97 27.76
N ALA A 344 -1.69 5.33 27.86
CA ALA A 344 -0.73 5.60 28.94
C ALA A 344 0.12 6.87 28.71
N VAL A 345 0.51 7.14 27.47
CA VAL A 345 1.50 8.18 27.13
C VAL A 345 1.09 9.07 25.95
N GLY A 346 -0.07 8.85 25.34
CA GLY A 346 -0.54 9.62 24.18
C GLY A 346 0.11 9.21 22.85
N ALA A 347 -0.49 9.67 21.75
CA ALA A 347 -0.09 9.29 20.39
C ALA A 347 1.33 9.75 20.03
N THR A 348 1.76 10.93 20.48
CA THR A 348 3.09 11.48 20.21
C THR A 348 4.19 10.53 20.69
N TRP A 349 4.18 10.17 21.98
CA TRP A 349 5.20 9.29 22.55
C TRP A 349 5.07 7.86 22.01
N THR A 350 3.85 7.41 21.72
CA THR A 350 3.61 6.10 21.10
C THR A 350 4.25 6.04 19.70
N LEU A 351 4.08 7.05 18.85
CA LEU A 351 4.76 7.12 17.55
C LEU A 351 6.29 7.17 17.72
N GLY A 352 6.80 7.91 18.72
CA GLY A 352 8.23 7.96 19.05
C GLY A 352 8.80 6.58 19.40
N ILE A 353 8.11 5.82 20.26
CA ILE A 353 8.47 4.42 20.57
C ILE A 353 8.43 3.57 19.30
N GLY A 354 7.41 3.74 18.46
CA GLY A 354 7.31 3.06 17.17
C GLY A 354 8.52 3.31 16.26
N ALA A 355 9.05 4.55 16.22
CA ALA A 355 10.25 4.87 15.46
C ALA A 355 11.48 4.12 16.00
N ILE A 356 11.64 4.02 17.32
CA ILE A 356 12.72 3.24 17.97
C ILE A 356 12.57 1.75 17.64
N VAL A 357 11.36 1.20 17.71
CA VAL A 357 11.10 -0.21 17.34
C VAL A 357 11.50 -0.45 15.89
N ARG A 358 11.19 0.48 14.97
CA ARG A 358 11.63 0.37 13.57
C ARG A 358 13.14 0.40 13.42
N VAL A 359 13.86 1.22 14.18
CA VAL A 359 15.33 1.19 14.20
C VAL A 359 15.84 -0.19 14.62
N CYS A 360 15.27 -0.77 15.68
CA CYS A 360 15.62 -2.12 16.13
C CYS A 360 15.33 -3.18 15.05
N ILE A 361 14.21 -3.08 14.34
CA ILE A 361 13.90 -3.97 13.20
C ILE A 361 14.93 -3.78 12.09
N GLY A 362 15.30 -2.54 11.78
CA GLY A 362 16.33 -2.20 10.80
C GLY A 362 17.66 -2.88 11.12
N LEU A 363 18.11 -2.79 12.38
CA LEU A 363 19.32 -3.43 12.85
C LEU A 363 19.23 -4.96 12.84
N SER A 364 18.05 -5.54 13.10
CA SER A 364 17.86 -7.00 13.11
C SER A 364 18.16 -7.67 11.76
N TRP A 365 18.07 -6.93 10.64
CA TRP A 365 18.48 -7.41 9.32
C TRP A 365 19.98 -7.72 9.22
N LEU A 366 20.82 -7.13 10.08
CA LEU A 366 22.24 -7.46 10.20
C LEU A 366 22.46 -8.90 10.68
N SER A 367 21.52 -9.47 11.43
CA SER A 367 21.62 -10.81 11.98
C SER A 367 21.11 -11.90 11.03
N ILE A 368 20.40 -11.54 9.95
CA ILE A 368 19.84 -12.52 9.01
C ILE A 368 20.95 -13.03 8.07
N PRO A 369 21.21 -14.35 8.01
CA PRO A 369 22.21 -14.92 7.10
C PRO A 369 21.94 -14.65 5.62
N ALA A 370 23.00 -14.75 4.81
CA ALA A 370 22.88 -14.64 3.36
C ALA A 370 22.17 -15.87 2.77
N ALA A 371 21.42 -15.67 1.69
CA ALA A 371 20.80 -16.76 0.93
C ALA A 371 21.88 -17.72 0.39
N LYS A 372 21.61 -19.03 0.44
CA LYS A 372 22.48 -20.03 -0.18
C LYS A 372 22.50 -19.81 -1.70
N PRO A 373 23.66 -19.97 -2.37
CA PRO A 373 23.70 -19.93 -3.82
C PRO A 373 22.76 -21.01 -4.37
N LYS A 374 21.89 -20.64 -5.32
CA LYS A 374 21.15 -21.64 -6.07
C LYS A 374 22.17 -22.47 -6.84
N ALA A 375 22.19 -23.79 -6.62
CA ALA A 375 22.93 -24.70 -7.48
C ALA A 375 22.41 -24.51 -8.91
N LYS A 376 23.32 -24.30 -9.86
CA LYS A 376 22.99 -24.12 -11.28
C LYS A 376 22.51 -25.42 -11.89
#